data_AF-A0A4U6D3U1-F1
#
_entry.id   AF-A0A4U6D3U1-F1
#
_cell.length_a   1.000
_cell.length_b   1.000
_cell.length_c   1.000
_cell.angle_alpha   90.00
_cell.angle_beta   90.00
_cell.angle_gamma   90.00
#
_symmetry.space_group_name_H-M   'P 1'
#
loop_
_entity.id
_entity.type
_entity.pdbx_description
1 polymer ?
#
loop_
_entity_poly.entity_id
_entity_poly.type
_entity_poly.pdbx_seq_one_letter_code
_entity_poly.pdbx_strand_id
1 'polypeptide(L)'
;MRKVSVTFGHILLLLLTIFYKPVEVEAQSKTSAFDLKDGDRVVFLGNSLFENDFQYGYLELALTTRFPDKNVTFRNLGWSGDDVWGDGRSTFTNPPTAYQHLMQNIAKTQPTVVFLGYGGVEAQEGEAGLAHFKDGLNNLLNKIDSLGAKTILLSTIPVVSSDTSINLSKRNADLELYASAIAKIAADRGKQFIDIYKPIMDASKKTTIIENGVHLNETGYYYLANVLENGLGLKNEKQTTTISVSKTGAEASANAKILESDKELANLQFIIPEKFLPLPASPETEKLADVAPILKVTGLKKGFYALTANDDQIVTASAKDWEKGVEIKQGPSYYQSAEIRDMILKKNELHFFQYRPINETYIIGFRAYEQGKHVKDLEDQNILIKWLEGQIALQRMPKEIVYKLSALGN
;
A
#
# COMPACT_ATOMS: atom_id res chain seq x y z
N MET A 1 -9.82 20.36 95.97
CA MET A 1 -10.75 19.21 95.77
C MET A 1 -10.76 18.93 94.27
N ARG A 2 -10.46 17.78 93.68
CA ARG A 2 -10.32 16.36 94.07
C ARG A 2 -9.18 15.79 93.20
N LYS A 3 -8.37 14.88 93.76
CA LYS A 3 -7.36 14.09 93.03
C LYS A 3 -8.05 13.21 91.99
N VAL A 4 -7.48 13.10 90.79
CA VAL A 4 -7.88 12.07 89.82
C VAL A 4 -6.63 11.32 89.36
N SER A 5 -6.72 10.00 89.53
CA SER A 5 -5.70 8.98 89.31
C SER A 5 -5.44 8.68 87.84
N VAL A 6 -4.25 8.15 87.62
CA VAL A 6 -3.74 7.52 86.40
C VAL A 6 -4.50 6.22 86.11
N THR A 7 -4.89 6.00 84.85
CA THR A 7 -5.06 4.67 84.26
C THR A 7 -4.53 4.64 82.84
N PHE A 8 -3.64 3.69 82.60
CA PHE A 8 -2.97 3.33 81.36
C PHE A 8 -3.99 2.94 80.27
N GLY A 9 -3.83 3.47 79.07
CA GLY A 9 -4.55 3.03 77.87
C GLY A 9 -3.57 2.95 76.70
N HIS A 10 -3.29 1.74 76.22
CA HIS A 10 -2.40 1.50 75.08
C HIS A 10 -2.99 2.11 73.80
N ILE A 11 -2.27 3.03 73.17
CA ILE A 11 -2.59 3.54 71.84
C ILE A 11 -2.13 2.48 70.83
N LEU A 12 -3.08 1.76 70.26
CA LEU A 12 -2.88 0.90 69.09
C LEU A 12 -2.78 1.81 67.85
N LEU A 13 -1.57 1.98 67.34
CA LEU A 13 -1.32 2.74 66.11
C LEU A 13 -1.69 1.86 64.89
N LEU A 14 -2.89 2.06 64.33
CA LEU A 14 -3.29 1.47 63.06
C LEU A 14 -2.68 2.26 61.91
N LEU A 15 -1.53 1.80 61.40
CA LEU A 15 -0.93 2.26 60.15
C LEU A 15 -1.80 1.78 58.98
N LEU A 16 -2.65 2.66 58.45
CA LEU A 16 -3.31 2.49 57.16
C LEU A 16 -2.30 2.75 56.04
N THR A 17 -1.69 1.69 55.52
CA THR A 17 -0.92 1.72 54.28
C THR A 17 -1.89 1.83 53.10
N ILE A 18 -2.07 3.04 52.58
CA ILE A 18 -2.77 3.27 51.31
C ILE A 18 -1.83 2.78 50.19
N PHE A 19 -2.08 1.60 49.66
CA PHE A 19 -1.44 1.11 48.43
C PHE A 19 -1.97 1.94 47.25
N TYR A 20 -1.22 2.97 46.85
CA TYR A 20 -1.41 3.61 45.56
C TYR A 20 -0.99 2.62 44.47
N LYS A 21 -1.97 1.98 43.81
CA LYS A 21 -1.71 1.31 42.54
C LYS A 21 -1.50 2.39 41.47
N PRO A 22 -0.35 2.43 40.77
CA PRO A 22 -0.25 3.27 39.60
C PRO A 22 -1.28 2.78 38.59
N VAL A 23 -2.20 3.67 38.21
CA VAL A 23 -3.03 3.47 37.01
C VAL A 23 -2.07 3.67 35.86
N GLU A 24 -1.61 2.57 35.26
CA GLU A 24 -1.08 2.60 33.90
C GLU A 24 -2.21 3.09 33.01
N VAL A 25 -2.16 4.36 32.63
CA VAL A 25 -2.92 4.87 31.51
C VAL A 25 -2.28 4.25 30.28
N GLU A 26 -2.75 3.06 29.92
CA GLU A 26 -2.51 2.48 28.62
C GLU A 26 -3.17 3.44 27.62
N ALA A 27 -2.36 4.33 27.04
CA ALA A 27 -2.76 5.14 25.91
C ALA A 27 -2.92 4.18 24.72
N GLN A 28 -4.02 3.44 24.71
CA GLN A 28 -4.58 2.90 23.48
C GLN A 28 -5.00 4.11 22.65
N SER A 29 -4.05 4.60 21.86
CA SER A 29 -4.36 5.32 20.64
C SER A 29 -5.35 4.45 19.89
N LYS A 30 -6.64 4.80 19.94
CA LYS A 30 -7.62 4.33 18.96
C LYS A 30 -7.20 4.91 17.62
N THR A 31 -6.20 4.30 16.99
CA THR A 31 -5.99 4.45 15.55
C THR A 31 -7.26 3.90 14.91
N SER A 32 -8.18 4.79 14.55
CA SER A 32 -9.29 4.43 13.68
C SER A 32 -8.70 3.74 12.46
N ALA A 33 -9.25 2.57 12.09
CA ALA A 33 -8.84 1.89 10.88
C ALA A 33 -8.84 2.89 9.70
N PHE A 34 -7.80 2.83 8.87
CA PHE A 34 -7.74 3.67 7.68
C PHE A 34 -8.94 3.36 6.78
N ASP A 35 -9.56 4.42 6.25
CA ASP A 35 -10.73 4.31 5.41
C ASP A 35 -10.70 5.43 4.35
N LEU A 36 -11.10 5.06 3.13
CA LEU A 36 -11.32 5.99 2.03
C LEU A 36 -12.82 6.16 1.82
N LYS A 37 -13.22 7.40 1.59
CA LYS A 37 -14.60 7.80 1.39
C LYS A 37 -14.90 7.95 -0.09
N ASP A 38 -16.17 7.88 -0.42
CA ASP A 38 -16.64 8.23 -1.76
C ASP A 38 -16.25 9.67 -2.09
N GLY A 39 -15.64 9.89 -3.26
CA GLY A 39 -15.13 11.19 -3.70
C GLY A 39 -13.76 11.58 -3.15
N ASP A 40 -13.07 10.70 -2.39
CA ASP A 40 -11.70 10.98 -1.96
C ASP A 40 -10.76 11.12 -3.16
N ARG A 41 -9.84 12.07 -3.05
CA ARG A 41 -8.80 12.39 -4.04
C ARG A 41 -7.46 12.12 -3.40
N VAL A 42 -6.89 10.96 -3.73
CA VAL A 42 -5.63 10.48 -3.19
C VAL A 42 -4.48 10.98 -4.06
N VAL A 43 -3.47 11.56 -3.41
CA VAL A 43 -2.25 12.02 -4.06
C VAL A 43 -1.05 11.26 -3.49
N PHE A 44 -0.24 10.68 -4.37
CA PHE A 44 1.10 10.19 -4.06
C PHE A 44 2.09 11.31 -4.34
N LEU A 45 2.71 11.87 -3.29
CA LEU A 45 3.61 13.03 -3.37
C LEU A 45 4.98 12.68 -2.81
N GLY A 46 6.03 12.87 -3.60
CA GLY A 46 7.38 12.47 -3.21
C GLY A 46 8.36 12.52 -4.37
N ASN A 47 9.47 11.80 -4.18
CA ASN A 47 10.53 11.70 -5.19
C ASN A 47 10.32 10.48 -6.13
N SER A 48 11.42 9.89 -6.60
CA SER A 48 11.40 8.68 -7.44
C SER A 48 10.72 7.46 -6.80
N LEU A 49 10.52 7.44 -5.48
CA LEU A 49 9.71 6.42 -4.80
C LEU A 49 8.25 6.40 -5.31
N PHE A 50 7.69 7.55 -5.67
CA PHE A 50 6.36 7.56 -6.28
C PHE A 50 6.44 7.71 -7.79
N GLU A 51 7.40 8.49 -8.32
CA GLU A 51 7.51 8.63 -9.78
C GLU A 51 7.68 7.27 -10.45
N ASN A 52 8.52 6.37 -9.94
CA ASN A 52 8.79 5.10 -10.64
C ASN A 52 7.61 4.11 -10.54
N ASP A 53 6.69 4.23 -9.58
CA ASP A 53 5.44 3.43 -9.58
C ASP A 53 4.59 3.74 -10.82
N PHE A 54 4.84 4.85 -11.52
CA PHE A 54 4.30 5.09 -12.86
C PHE A 54 4.39 3.89 -13.79
N GLN A 55 5.49 3.13 -13.71
CA GLN A 55 5.75 1.98 -14.57
C GLN A 55 5.00 0.72 -14.11
N TYR A 56 4.53 0.68 -12.87
CA TYR A 56 4.07 -0.56 -12.23
C TYR A 56 2.65 -0.46 -11.64
N GLY A 57 2.19 0.69 -11.16
CA GLY A 57 0.81 0.97 -10.77
C GLY A 57 0.29 0.18 -9.56
N TYR A 58 1.17 -0.42 -8.75
CA TYR A 58 0.73 -1.32 -7.68
C TYR A 58 0.12 -0.57 -6.50
N LEU A 59 0.58 0.66 -6.21
CA LEU A 59 0.11 1.41 -5.06
C LEU A 59 -1.34 1.87 -5.26
N GLU A 60 -1.66 2.35 -6.46
CA GLU A 60 -3.03 2.68 -6.84
C GLU A 60 -3.91 1.43 -6.93
N LEU A 61 -3.41 0.35 -7.54
CA LEU A 61 -4.17 -0.89 -7.67
C LEU A 61 -4.60 -1.44 -6.31
N ALA A 62 -3.69 -1.50 -5.33
CA ALA A 62 -3.98 -2.00 -3.99
C ALA A 62 -5.10 -1.20 -3.31
N LEU A 63 -5.07 0.13 -3.38
CA LEU A 63 -6.15 0.94 -2.81
C LEU A 63 -7.45 0.82 -3.63
N THR A 64 -7.36 0.70 -4.94
CA THR A 64 -8.52 0.52 -5.83
C THR A 64 -9.28 -0.77 -5.53
N THR A 65 -8.56 -1.89 -5.31
CA THR A 65 -9.19 -3.18 -5.02
C THR A 65 -9.69 -3.26 -3.59
N ARG A 66 -9.07 -2.57 -2.63
CA ARG A 66 -9.51 -2.52 -1.22
C ARG A 66 -10.76 -1.71 -0.96
N PHE A 67 -11.00 -0.69 -1.78
CA PHE A 67 -12.18 0.17 -1.69
C PHE A 67 -13.00 0.11 -2.97
N PRO A 68 -13.43 -1.09 -3.41
CA PRO A 68 -14.01 -1.28 -4.73
C PRO A 68 -15.41 -0.67 -4.85
N ASP A 69 -16.05 -0.34 -3.72
CA ASP A 69 -17.34 0.33 -3.62
C ASP A 69 -17.24 1.86 -3.51
N LYS A 70 -16.03 2.45 -3.53
CA LYS A 70 -15.80 3.90 -3.34
C LYS A 70 -15.28 4.57 -4.60
N ASN A 71 -15.87 5.68 -5.01
CA ASN A 71 -15.38 6.50 -6.12
C ASN A 71 -14.19 7.36 -5.68
N VAL A 72 -13.02 6.73 -5.55
CA VAL A 72 -11.74 7.38 -5.25
C VAL A 72 -11.00 7.67 -6.55
N THR A 73 -10.35 8.83 -6.63
CA THR A 73 -9.40 9.14 -7.72
C THR A 73 -7.97 9.25 -7.19
N PHE A 74 -7.02 8.92 -8.05
CA PHE A 74 -5.60 8.86 -7.70
C PHE A 74 -4.76 9.72 -8.65
N ARG A 75 -3.84 10.50 -8.10
CA ARG A 75 -2.86 11.29 -8.86
C ARG A 75 -1.46 11.06 -8.31
N ASN A 76 -0.51 10.83 -9.20
CA ASN A 76 0.89 10.65 -8.86
C ASN A 76 1.65 11.94 -9.19
N LEU A 77 2.08 12.63 -8.14
CA LEU A 77 2.88 13.86 -8.25
C LEU A 77 4.36 13.62 -7.93
N GLY A 78 4.80 12.35 -7.96
CA GLY A 78 6.19 11.96 -7.82
C GLY A 78 7.10 12.70 -8.80
N TRP A 79 8.29 13.08 -8.33
CA TRP A 79 9.28 13.77 -9.17
C TRP A 79 10.70 13.30 -8.84
N SER A 80 11.40 12.70 -9.79
CA SER A 80 12.75 12.16 -9.60
C SER A 80 13.74 13.26 -9.24
N GLY A 81 14.54 13.01 -8.20
CA GLY A 81 15.49 13.98 -7.65
C GLY A 81 14.87 15.09 -6.80
N ASP A 82 13.55 15.07 -6.59
CA ASP A 82 12.85 16.08 -5.80
C ASP A 82 13.06 15.89 -4.30
N ASP A 83 12.95 17.00 -3.57
CA ASP A 83 13.04 17.09 -2.12
C ASP A 83 11.81 17.82 -1.54
N VAL A 84 11.79 18.03 -0.22
CA VAL A 84 10.71 18.79 0.44
C VAL A 84 10.58 20.26 -0.01
N TRP A 85 11.54 20.79 -0.75
CA TRP A 85 11.55 22.15 -1.29
C TRP A 85 11.21 22.23 -2.78
N GLY A 86 11.05 21.08 -3.43
CA GLY A 86 10.69 21.01 -4.83
C GLY A 86 11.88 21.16 -5.78
N ASP A 87 13.12 21.01 -5.30
CA ASP A 87 14.33 21.37 -6.08
C ASP A 87 14.44 20.59 -7.39
N GLY A 88 13.94 19.36 -7.45
CA GLY A 88 13.89 18.57 -8.68
C GLY A 88 13.01 19.21 -9.77
N ARG A 89 12.10 20.11 -9.39
CA ARG A 89 11.13 20.81 -10.25
C ARG A 89 11.64 22.16 -10.74
N SER A 90 12.93 22.45 -10.59
CA SER A 90 13.55 23.68 -11.07
C SER A 90 13.69 23.69 -12.60
N THR A 91 12.57 23.69 -13.33
CA THR A 91 12.56 23.76 -14.80
C THR A 91 12.67 25.23 -15.24
N PHE A 92 13.93 25.73 -15.23
CA PHE A 92 14.45 26.93 -15.92
C PHE A 92 13.63 28.24 -15.89
N THR A 93 12.74 28.44 -14.92
CA THR A 93 11.84 29.60 -14.87
C THR A 93 12.23 30.60 -13.77
N ASN A 94 12.25 31.88 -14.15
CA ASN A 94 11.82 32.96 -13.26
C ASN A 94 10.28 32.88 -13.20
N PRO A 95 9.63 33.16 -12.05
CA PRO A 95 8.41 32.55 -11.48
C PRO A 95 7.52 31.61 -12.33
N PRO A 96 7.00 30.50 -11.75
CA PRO A 96 7.12 30.10 -10.34
C PRO A 96 8.49 29.49 -10.00
N THR A 97 8.98 29.71 -8.78
CA THR A 97 10.13 28.95 -8.25
C THR A 97 9.79 27.46 -8.14
N ALA A 98 10.81 26.59 -8.04
CA ALA A 98 10.65 25.16 -7.75
C ALA A 98 9.64 24.87 -6.62
N TYR A 99 9.82 25.55 -5.48
CA TYR A 99 8.90 25.45 -4.35
C TYR A 99 7.48 25.94 -4.67
N GLN A 100 7.34 27.08 -5.36
CA GLN A 100 6.03 27.58 -5.78
C GLN A 100 5.34 26.60 -6.74
N HIS A 101 6.09 25.96 -7.63
CA HIS A 101 5.59 24.96 -8.56
C HIS A 101 5.07 23.73 -7.80
N LEU A 102 5.84 23.21 -6.84
CA LEU A 102 5.40 22.14 -5.93
C LEU A 102 4.08 22.52 -5.21
N MET A 103 4.02 23.70 -4.58
CA MET A 103 2.82 24.17 -3.87
C MET A 103 1.60 24.30 -4.80
N GLN A 104 1.80 24.77 -6.03
CA GLN A 104 0.74 24.89 -7.03
C GLN A 104 0.23 23.53 -7.49
N ASN A 105 1.12 22.57 -7.73
CA ASN A 105 0.75 21.22 -8.16
C ASN A 105 -0.07 20.50 -7.09
N ILE A 106 0.31 20.61 -5.82
CA ILE A 106 -0.47 20.07 -4.69
C ILE A 106 -1.85 20.74 -4.64
N ALA A 107 -1.94 22.06 -4.82
CA ALA A 107 -3.21 22.77 -4.74
C ALA A 107 -4.16 22.42 -5.91
N LYS A 108 -3.62 22.27 -7.13
CA LYS A 108 -4.40 21.95 -8.34
C LYS A 108 -5.07 20.58 -8.27
N THR A 109 -4.45 19.59 -7.62
CA THR A 109 -5.06 18.26 -7.45
C THR A 109 -6.16 18.21 -6.39
N GLN A 110 -6.29 19.27 -5.59
CA GLN A 110 -7.29 19.41 -4.52
C GLN A 110 -7.35 18.15 -3.62
N PRO A 111 -6.23 17.63 -3.08
CA PRO A 111 -6.25 16.34 -2.38
C PRO A 111 -7.21 16.32 -1.19
N THR A 112 -7.72 15.14 -0.87
CA THR A 112 -8.33 14.85 0.45
C THR A 112 -7.45 13.92 1.29
N VAL A 113 -6.59 13.14 0.63
CA VAL A 113 -5.59 12.26 1.26
C VAL A 113 -4.28 12.37 0.48
N VAL A 114 -3.17 12.53 1.20
CA VAL A 114 -1.81 12.60 0.62
C VAL A 114 -0.92 11.55 1.27
N PHE A 115 -0.37 10.65 0.47
CA PHE A 115 0.76 9.82 0.85
C PHE A 115 2.05 10.58 0.54
N LEU A 116 2.88 10.82 1.56
CA LEU A 116 4.06 11.68 1.47
C LEU A 116 5.34 10.85 1.64
N GLY A 117 6.21 10.85 0.62
CA GLY A 117 7.41 10.02 0.53
C GLY A 117 8.64 10.83 0.10
N TYR A 118 9.26 11.51 1.05
CA TYR A 118 10.49 12.30 0.89
C TYR A 118 11.55 11.89 1.93
N GLY A 119 12.72 12.53 1.92
CA GLY A 119 13.83 12.28 2.86
C GLY A 119 14.95 11.42 2.28
N GLY A 120 14.70 10.71 1.17
CA GLY A 120 15.71 9.87 0.53
C GLY A 120 16.82 10.65 -0.18
N VAL A 121 16.46 11.78 -0.81
CA VAL A 121 17.42 12.68 -1.47
C VAL A 121 18.16 13.48 -0.41
N GLU A 122 17.43 14.08 0.51
CA GLU A 122 17.92 14.95 1.59
C GLU A 122 18.88 14.23 2.53
N ALA A 123 18.68 12.92 2.77
CA ALA A 123 19.61 12.10 3.54
C ALA A 123 21.05 12.06 2.99
N GLN A 124 21.30 12.52 1.75
CA GLN A 124 22.67 12.65 1.22
C GLN A 124 23.50 13.69 1.96
N GLU A 125 22.84 14.67 2.58
CA GLU A 125 23.48 15.70 3.40
C GLU A 125 23.78 15.22 4.84
N GLY A 126 23.37 13.99 5.19
CA GLY A 126 23.52 13.43 6.52
C GLY A 126 22.89 14.30 7.61
N GLU A 127 23.50 14.32 8.79
CA GLU A 127 23.01 15.11 9.94
C GLU A 127 22.95 16.63 9.66
N ALA A 128 23.83 17.15 8.81
CA ALA A 128 23.89 18.58 8.51
C ALA A 128 22.63 19.10 7.81
N GLY A 129 22.03 18.30 6.91
CA GLY A 129 20.79 18.66 6.20
C GLY A 129 19.51 18.50 7.03
N LEU A 130 19.60 17.88 8.21
CA LEU A 130 18.42 17.43 8.96
C LEU A 130 17.52 18.59 9.41
N ALA A 131 18.11 19.72 9.80
CA ALA A 131 17.33 20.90 10.20
C ALA A 131 16.54 21.46 9.00
N HIS A 132 17.20 21.63 7.86
CA HIS A 132 16.59 22.14 6.64
C HIS A 132 15.45 21.22 6.14
N PHE A 133 15.67 19.91 6.18
CA PHE A 133 14.64 18.92 5.86
C PHE A 133 13.43 19.02 6.78
N LYS A 134 13.63 19.11 8.11
CA LYS A 134 12.52 19.22 9.08
C LYS A 134 11.68 20.47 8.84
N ASP A 135 12.31 21.59 8.49
CA ASP A 135 11.61 22.83 8.17
C ASP A 135 10.80 22.70 6.89
N GLY A 136 11.38 22.14 5.82
CA GLY A 136 10.70 21.90 4.54
C GLY A 136 9.52 20.94 4.69
N LEU A 137 9.72 19.83 5.42
CA LEU A 137 8.65 18.87 5.70
C LEU A 137 7.51 19.53 6.48
N ASN A 138 7.78 20.32 7.52
CA ASN A 138 6.74 21.04 8.25
C ASN A 138 5.98 22.03 7.37
N ASN A 139 6.66 22.73 6.47
CA ASN A 139 6.03 23.65 5.53
C ASN A 139 5.12 22.92 4.53
N LEU A 140 5.56 21.77 4.00
CA LEU A 140 4.71 20.92 3.17
C LEU A 140 3.47 20.44 3.92
N LEU A 141 3.63 19.98 5.15
CA LEU A 141 2.51 19.55 5.99
C LEU A 141 1.53 20.70 6.26
N ASN A 142 2.02 21.91 6.54
CA ASN A 142 1.18 23.09 6.70
C ASN A 142 0.39 23.40 5.41
N LYS A 143 1.02 23.27 4.24
CA LYS A 143 0.33 23.44 2.96
C LYS A 143 -0.78 22.40 2.78
N ILE A 144 -0.51 21.12 3.02
CA ILE A 144 -1.48 20.04 2.87
C ILE A 144 -2.65 20.22 3.87
N ASP A 145 -2.33 20.57 5.12
CA ASP A 145 -3.33 20.86 6.16
C ASP A 145 -4.23 22.05 5.77
N SER A 146 -3.67 23.10 5.16
CA SER A 146 -4.44 24.26 4.67
C SER A 146 -5.46 23.91 3.58
N LEU A 147 -5.27 22.77 2.88
CA LEU A 147 -6.21 22.27 1.87
C LEU A 147 -7.27 21.34 2.47
N GLY A 148 -7.20 21.06 3.78
CA GLY A 148 -8.10 20.13 4.48
C GLY A 148 -7.80 18.65 4.20
N ALA A 149 -6.62 18.34 3.65
CA ALA A 149 -6.25 16.97 3.30
C ALA A 149 -5.59 16.24 4.48
N LYS A 150 -5.90 14.94 4.63
CA LYS A 150 -5.18 14.06 5.54
C LYS A 150 -3.81 13.72 4.95
N THR A 151 -2.79 13.61 5.80
CA THR A 151 -1.45 13.18 5.38
C THR A 151 -1.06 11.87 6.04
N ILE A 152 -0.52 10.96 5.25
CA ILE A 152 0.14 9.72 5.68
C ILE A 152 1.61 9.82 5.29
N LEU A 153 2.51 9.80 6.26
CA LEU A 153 3.94 9.91 6.02
C LEU A 153 4.55 8.52 5.88
N LEU A 154 5.39 8.35 4.86
CA LEU A 154 6.20 7.14 4.68
C LEU A 154 7.63 7.41 5.13
N SER A 155 8.28 6.41 5.72
CA SER A 155 9.73 6.48 5.92
C SER A 155 10.49 6.49 4.59
N THR A 156 11.80 6.70 4.66
CA THR A 156 12.72 6.42 3.55
C THR A 156 12.76 4.91 3.23
N ILE A 157 13.34 4.55 2.09
CA ILE A 157 13.72 3.18 1.74
C ILE A 157 15.25 3.01 1.82
N PRO A 158 15.76 1.79 2.04
CA PRO A 158 17.20 1.54 2.10
C PRO A 158 17.89 1.64 0.73
N VAL A 159 19.20 1.85 0.77
CA VAL A 159 20.09 1.66 -0.37
C VAL A 159 20.78 0.30 -0.23
N VAL A 160 20.82 -0.45 -1.33
CA VAL A 160 21.55 -1.72 -1.42
C VAL A 160 22.57 -1.63 -2.54
N SER A 161 23.76 -2.19 -2.40
CA SER A 161 24.72 -2.22 -3.50
C SER A 161 25.73 -3.34 -3.29
N SER A 162 26.27 -3.87 -4.38
CA SER A 162 27.47 -4.71 -4.35
C SER A 162 28.75 -3.89 -4.49
N ASP A 163 28.66 -2.58 -4.78
CA ASP A 163 29.81 -1.68 -4.89
C ASP A 163 30.39 -1.37 -3.52
N THR A 164 31.57 -1.93 -3.24
CA THR A 164 32.30 -1.77 -1.98
C THR A 164 32.91 -0.38 -1.80
N SER A 165 32.92 0.48 -2.82
CA SER A 165 33.38 1.87 -2.70
C SER A 165 32.37 2.77 -2.00
N ILE A 166 31.11 2.35 -1.96
CA ILE A 166 30.03 3.07 -1.28
C ILE A 166 30.03 2.69 0.20
N ASN A 167 30.08 3.68 1.09
CA ASN A 167 29.86 3.45 2.52
C ASN A 167 28.36 3.20 2.80
N LEU A 168 27.90 2.00 2.49
CA LEU A 168 26.50 1.59 2.63
C LEU A 168 26.00 1.69 4.07
N SER A 169 26.84 1.35 5.05
CA SER A 169 26.47 1.46 6.47
C SER A 169 26.18 2.91 6.85
N LYS A 170 27.03 3.85 6.43
CA LYS A 170 26.78 5.27 6.67
C LYS A 170 25.54 5.76 5.90
N ARG A 171 25.42 5.40 4.62
CA ARG A 171 24.29 5.82 3.78
C ARG A 171 22.95 5.36 4.37
N ASN A 172 22.87 4.12 4.82
CA ASN A 172 21.67 3.58 5.45
C ASN A 172 21.42 4.18 6.85
N ALA A 173 22.46 4.44 7.64
CA ALA A 173 22.30 5.17 8.91
C ALA A 173 21.75 6.58 8.71
N ASP A 174 22.21 7.30 7.68
CA ASP A 174 21.68 8.63 7.32
C ASP A 174 20.20 8.51 6.86
N LEU A 175 19.81 7.47 6.11
CA LEU A 175 18.41 7.24 5.73
C LEU A 175 17.51 6.92 6.94
N GLU A 176 18.00 6.13 7.90
CA GLU A 176 17.29 5.81 9.16
C GLU A 176 17.13 7.05 10.07
N LEU A 177 18.13 7.95 10.07
CA LEU A 177 18.04 9.23 10.77
C LEU A 177 16.86 10.07 10.24
N TYR A 178 16.70 10.14 8.92
CA TYR A 178 15.61 10.88 8.29
C TYR A 178 14.27 10.16 8.50
N ALA A 179 14.21 8.84 8.38
CA ALA A 179 13.03 8.05 8.73
C ALA A 179 12.56 8.31 10.18
N SER A 180 13.49 8.38 11.13
CA SER A 180 13.21 8.68 12.53
C SER A 180 12.70 10.11 12.73
N ALA A 181 13.23 11.08 11.98
CA ALA A 181 12.74 12.45 12.01
C ALA A 181 11.32 12.59 11.43
N ILE A 182 11.02 11.88 10.34
CA ILE A 182 9.68 11.78 9.75
C ILE A 182 8.69 11.21 10.76
N ALA A 183 9.05 10.08 11.40
CA ALA A 183 8.23 9.45 12.43
C ALA A 183 7.94 10.40 13.61
N LYS A 184 8.97 11.13 14.08
CA LYS A 184 8.81 12.11 15.14
C LYS A 184 7.87 13.26 14.75
N ILE A 185 8.05 13.84 13.56
CA ILE A 185 7.19 14.93 13.07
C ILE A 185 5.75 14.44 12.90
N ALA A 186 5.55 13.22 12.39
CA ALA A 186 4.23 12.62 12.28
C ALA A 186 3.56 12.49 13.65
N ALA A 187 4.26 11.97 14.65
CA ALA A 187 3.75 11.83 16.02
C ALA A 187 3.44 13.21 16.65
N ASP A 188 4.37 14.16 16.57
CA ASP A 188 4.20 15.51 17.11
C ASP A 188 2.99 16.25 16.49
N ARG A 189 2.64 15.91 15.24
CA ARG A 189 1.50 16.49 14.50
C ARG A 189 0.24 15.61 14.49
N GLY A 190 0.24 14.47 15.19
CA GLY A 190 -0.89 13.54 15.21
C GLY A 190 -1.25 12.94 13.84
N LYS A 191 -0.25 12.78 12.96
CA LYS A 191 -0.40 12.21 11.61
C LYS A 191 -0.02 10.74 11.60
N GLN A 192 -0.61 9.98 10.68
CA GLN A 192 -0.25 8.58 10.48
C GLN A 192 1.14 8.48 9.85
N PHE A 193 1.95 7.55 10.36
CA PHE A 193 3.27 7.20 9.84
C PHE A 193 3.33 5.72 9.52
N ILE A 194 3.91 5.36 8.37
CA ILE A 194 4.16 3.98 7.96
C ILE A 194 5.66 3.81 7.75
N ASP A 195 6.27 2.95 8.57
CA ASP A 195 7.66 2.52 8.39
C ASP A 195 7.73 1.51 7.22
N ILE A 196 8.23 1.98 6.08
CA ILE A 196 8.52 1.16 4.91
C ILE A 196 10.01 0.77 4.84
N TYR A 197 10.88 1.36 5.65
CA TYR A 197 12.33 1.14 5.59
C TYR A 197 12.67 -0.32 5.94
N LYS A 198 12.25 -0.76 7.14
CA LYS A 198 12.58 -2.10 7.64
C LYS A 198 11.99 -3.21 6.77
N PRO A 199 10.69 -3.16 6.38
CA PRO A 199 10.13 -4.16 5.48
C PRO A 199 10.88 -4.27 4.14
N ILE A 200 11.22 -3.14 3.51
CA ILE A 200 11.99 -3.15 2.26
C ILE A 200 13.40 -3.72 2.49
N MET A 201 14.08 -3.33 3.57
CA MET A 201 15.42 -3.87 3.90
C MET A 201 15.40 -5.39 4.12
N ASP A 202 14.36 -5.91 4.76
CA ASP A 202 14.26 -7.35 5.01
C ASP A 202 13.88 -8.13 3.75
N ALA A 203 13.05 -7.55 2.89
CA ALA A 203 12.72 -8.13 1.59
C ALA A 203 13.93 -8.14 0.64
N SER A 204 14.76 -7.08 0.64
CA SER A 204 15.95 -6.99 -0.22
C SER A 204 17.04 -7.98 0.12
N LYS A 205 17.03 -8.57 1.32
CA LYS A 205 17.92 -9.68 1.70
C LYS A 205 17.49 -11.02 1.10
N LYS A 206 16.21 -11.15 0.73
CA LYS A 206 15.61 -12.41 0.25
C LYS A 206 15.55 -12.48 -1.27
N THR A 207 15.46 -11.33 -1.93
CA THR A 207 15.28 -11.23 -3.38
C THR A 207 15.74 -9.88 -3.91
N THR A 208 15.90 -9.76 -5.22
CA THR A 208 16.18 -8.48 -5.87
C THR A 208 14.89 -7.69 -6.00
N ILE A 209 14.70 -6.70 -5.13
CA ILE A 209 13.58 -5.74 -5.18
C ILE A 209 14.01 -4.29 -5.43
N ILE A 210 15.31 -4.02 -5.40
CA ILE A 210 15.89 -2.71 -5.67
C ILE A 210 16.81 -2.84 -6.88
N GLU A 211 16.57 -2.04 -7.89
CA GLU A 211 17.42 -1.85 -9.06
C GLU A 211 18.36 -0.65 -8.87
N ASN A 212 19.54 -0.75 -9.48
CA ASN A 212 20.58 0.30 -9.46
C ASN A 212 20.97 0.78 -8.04
N GLY A 213 20.63 -0.02 -7.04
CA GLY A 213 20.88 0.19 -5.63
C GLY A 213 20.02 1.21 -4.90
N VAL A 214 19.11 1.91 -5.59
CA VAL A 214 18.29 2.99 -5.01
C VAL A 214 16.80 2.85 -5.30
N HIS A 215 16.44 2.41 -6.51
CA HIS A 215 15.03 2.43 -6.97
C HIS A 215 14.39 1.07 -6.83
N LEU A 216 13.12 1.00 -6.45
CA LEU A 216 12.40 -0.27 -6.45
C LEU A 216 12.17 -0.73 -7.90
N ASN A 217 12.32 -2.03 -8.15
CA ASN A 217 11.86 -2.66 -9.39
C ASN A 217 10.38 -3.09 -9.24
N GLU A 218 9.82 -3.76 -10.26
CA GLU A 218 8.43 -4.24 -10.23
C GLU A 218 8.11 -5.08 -8.97
N THR A 219 9.00 -6.03 -8.62
CA THR A 219 8.86 -6.87 -7.43
C THR A 219 8.88 -6.04 -6.15
N GLY A 220 9.70 -4.99 -6.11
CA GLY A 220 9.75 -4.03 -5.00
C GLY A 220 8.46 -3.26 -4.82
N TYR A 221 7.82 -2.79 -5.90
CA TYR A 221 6.54 -2.09 -5.83
C TYR A 221 5.37 -3.01 -5.44
N TYR A 222 5.35 -4.25 -5.93
CA TYR A 222 4.40 -5.26 -5.45
C TYR A 222 4.51 -5.45 -3.92
N TYR A 223 5.74 -5.54 -3.40
CA TYR A 223 5.96 -5.69 -1.96
C TYR A 223 5.62 -4.39 -1.19
N LEU A 224 5.97 -3.22 -1.72
CA LEU A 224 5.62 -1.93 -1.13
C LEU A 224 4.12 -1.77 -0.99
N ALA A 225 3.32 -2.18 -1.98
CA ALA A 225 1.86 -2.15 -1.90
C ALA A 225 1.34 -2.96 -0.70
N ASN A 226 1.85 -4.18 -0.50
CA ASN A 226 1.49 -5.00 0.66
C ASN A 226 1.93 -4.38 1.99
N VAL A 227 3.11 -3.76 2.04
CA VAL A 227 3.62 -3.05 3.23
C VAL A 227 2.71 -1.86 3.56
N LEU A 228 2.30 -1.10 2.54
CA LEU A 228 1.36 0.02 2.71
C LEU A 228 0.02 -0.45 3.24
N GLU A 229 -0.59 -1.48 2.64
CA GLU A 229 -1.86 -2.03 3.12
C GLU A 229 -1.78 -2.43 4.59
N ASN A 230 -0.72 -3.15 4.98
CA ASN A 230 -0.49 -3.53 6.37
C ASN A 230 -0.30 -2.31 7.29
N GLY A 231 0.47 -1.31 6.86
CA GLY A 231 0.68 -0.05 7.59
C GLY A 231 -0.57 0.82 7.74
N LEU A 232 -1.53 0.66 6.82
CA LEU A 232 -2.86 1.27 6.89
C LEU A 232 -3.82 0.46 7.80
N GLY A 233 -3.42 -0.71 8.26
CA GLY A 233 -4.29 -1.63 8.99
C GLY A 233 -5.25 -2.42 8.10
N LEU A 234 -5.06 -2.36 6.78
CA LEU A 234 -5.77 -3.16 5.78
C LEU A 234 -5.10 -4.53 5.68
N LYS A 235 -5.26 -5.38 6.69
CA LYS A 235 -4.55 -6.66 6.75
C LYS A 235 -4.82 -7.53 5.51
N ASN A 236 -3.74 -8.07 4.93
CA ASN A 236 -3.78 -9.19 3.98
C ASN A 236 -3.53 -10.49 4.75
N GLU A 237 -4.58 -11.03 5.38
CA GLU A 237 -4.46 -12.33 6.04
C GLU A 237 -4.58 -13.44 4.99
N LYS A 238 -3.61 -14.37 4.99
CA LYS A 238 -3.63 -15.56 4.14
C LYS A 238 -4.89 -16.37 4.44
N GLN A 239 -5.85 -16.35 3.53
CA GLN A 239 -7.10 -17.06 3.72
C GLN A 239 -6.94 -18.53 3.36
N THR A 240 -7.39 -19.42 4.24
CA THR A 240 -7.48 -20.85 3.95
C THR A 240 -8.94 -21.25 3.83
N THR A 241 -9.34 -21.69 2.65
CA THR A 241 -10.63 -22.33 2.40
C THR A 241 -10.46 -23.83 2.53
N THR A 242 -11.30 -24.47 3.34
CA THR A 242 -11.31 -25.94 3.47
C THR A 242 -12.62 -26.50 2.95
N ILE A 243 -12.52 -27.53 2.11
CA ILE A 243 -13.65 -28.33 1.64
C ILE A 243 -13.44 -29.78 2.07
N SER A 244 -14.41 -30.35 2.78
CA SER A 244 -14.41 -31.73 3.22
C SER A 244 -15.40 -32.55 2.41
N VAL A 245 -14.90 -33.54 1.68
CA VAL A 245 -15.68 -34.43 0.83
C VAL A 245 -15.94 -35.75 1.54
N SER A 246 -17.17 -36.22 1.49
CA SER A 246 -17.63 -37.45 2.14
C SER A 246 -18.55 -38.26 1.22
N LYS A 247 -19.00 -39.43 1.68
CA LYS A 247 -19.96 -40.27 0.93
C LYS A 247 -21.34 -39.62 0.75
N THR A 248 -21.66 -38.61 1.55
CA THR A 248 -22.97 -37.92 1.55
C THR A 248 -22.95 -36.57 0.84
N GLY A 249 -21.78 -36.08 0.41
CA GLY A 249 -21.61 -34.79 -0.26
C GLY A 249 -20.34 -34.07 0.21
N ALA A 250 -20.24 -32.77 -0.09
CA ALA A 250 -19.17 -31.90 0.36
C ALA A 250 -19.66 -30.80 1.31
N GLU A 251 -18.82 -30.44 2.27
CA GLU A 251 -19.02 -29.32 3.20
C GLU A 251 -17.85 -28.36 3.08
N ALA A 252 -18.10 -27.05 3.16
CA ALA A 252 -17.08 -26.01 3.06
C ALA A 252 -16.96 -25.21 4.37
N SER A 253 -15.78 -24.63 4.62
CA SER A 253 -15.59 -23.62 5.66
C SER A 253 -16.45 -22.38 5.40
N ALA A 254 -16.65 -21.56 6.44
CA ALA A 254 -17.58 -20.42 6.40
C ALA A 254 -17.30 -19.36 5.30
N ASN A 255 -16.10 -19.37 4.71
CA ASN A 255 -15.70 -18.48 3.63
C ASN A 255 -15.92 -19.06 2.22
N ALA A 256 -16.64 -20.18 2.09
CA ALA A 256 -17.00 -20.77 0.80
C ALA A 256 -18.40 -21.39 0.84
N LYS A 257 -19.01 -21.54 -0.34
CA LYS A 257 -20.34 -22.09 -0.52
C LYS A 257 -20.30 -23.20 -1.56
N ILE A 258 -20.73 -24.41 -1.17
CA ILE A 258 -20.91 -25.52 -2.11
C ILE A 258 -22.16 -25.25 -2.96
N LEU A 259 -22.01 -25.41 -4.28
CA LEU A 259 -23.10 -25.35 -5.25
C LEU A 259 -23.55 -26.73 -5.69
N GLU A 260 -22.59 -27.61 -5.97
CA GLU A 260 -22.84 -28.98 -6.41
C GLU A 260 -21.76 -29.89 -5.82
N SER A 261 -22.16 -31.10 -5.42
CA SER A 261 -21.21 -32.14 -5.02
C SER A 261 -21.82 -33.51 -5.28
N ASP A 262 -21.17 -34.32 -6.10
CA ASP A 262 -21.48 -35.75 -6.21
C ASP A 262 -20.49 -36.61 -5.41
N LYS A 263 -20.81 -37.91 -5.27
CA LYS A 263 -20.03 -38.87 -4.47
C LYS A 263 -18.69 -39.25 -5.10
N GLU A 264 -18.45 -38.92 -6.37
CA GLU A 264 -17.27 -39.34 -7.12
C GLU A 264 -16.34 -38.18 -7.50
N LEU A 265 -16.69 -36.94 -7.10
CA LEU A 265 -16.01 -35.71 -7.50
C LEU A 265 -15.98 -35.53 -9.02
N ALA A 266 -17.02 -36.00 -9.72
CA ALA A 266 -17.19 -35.65 -11.13
C ALA A 266 -17.66 -34.19 -11.26
N ASN A 267 -18.45 -33.69 -10.29
CA ASN A 267 -19.02 -32.34 -10.28
C ASN A 267 -18.97 -31.65 -8.90
N LEU A 268 -17.79 -31.48 -8.29
CA LEU A 268 -17.67 -30.56 -7.13
C LEU A 268 -17.58 -29.12 -7.63
N GLN A 269 -18.62 -28.33 -7.37
CA GLN A 269 -18.69 -26.91 -7.69
C GLN A 269 -18.91 -26.08 -6.43
N PHE A 270 -18.20 -24.95 -6.33
CA PHE A 270 -18.29 -24.06 -5.18
C PHE A 270 -17.91 -22.62 -5.55
N ILE A 271 -18.30 -21.69 -4.68
CA ILE A 271 -17.92 -20.28 -4.76
C ILE A 271 -17.08 -19.95 -3.53
N ILE A 272 -16.05 -19.12 -3.72
CA ILE A 272 -15.29 -18.47 -2.64
C ILE A 272 -15.53 -16.96 -2.78
N PRO A 273 -16.40 -16.34 -1.96
CA PRO A 273 -16.64 -14.90 -2.06
C PRO A 273 -15.38 -14.11 -1.69
N GLU A 274 -14.94 -13.26 -2.62
CA GLU A 274 -13.80 -12.37 -2.41
C GLU A 274 -14.27 -10.99 -1.95
N LYS A 275 -13.59 -10.42 -0.94
CA LYS A 275 -13.86 -9.07 -0.46
C LYS A 275 -13.20 -7.99 -1.34
N PHE A 276 -12.06 -8.34 -1.92
CA PHE A 276 -11.25 -7.48 -2.78
C PHE A 276 -10.44 -8.37 -3.73
N LEU A 277 -10.08 -7.83 -4.89
CA LEU A 277 -9.27 -8.54 -5.88
C LEU A 277 -7.81 -8.67 -5.39
N PRO A 278 -7.16 -9.82 -5.63
CA PRO A 278 -5.75 -10.00 -5.29
C PRO A 278 -4.85 -9.13 -6.17
N LEU A 279 -3.64 -8.83 -5.70
CA LEU A 279 -2.63 -8.18 -6.54
C LEU A 279 -2.00 -9.22 -7.50
N PRO A 280 -1.91 -8.91 -8.81
CA PRO A 280 -1.28 -9.80 -9.77
C PRO A 280 0.23 -9.83 -9.52
N ALA A 281 0.77 -11.02 -9.31
CA ALA A 281 2.19 -11.26 -9.16
C ALA A 281 2.88 -11.28 -10.53
N SER A 282 4.03 -10.61 -10.66
CA SER A 282 4.95 -10.81 -11.80
C SER A 282 5.69 -12.14 -11.65
N PRO A 283 6.14 -12.83 -12.72
CA PRO A 283 6.86 -14.10 -12.60
C PRO A 283 8.07 -14.05 -11.63
N GLU A 284 8.73 -12.90 -11.51
CA GLU A 284 9.85 -12.69 -10.57
C GLU A 284 9.42 -12.62 -9.09
N THR A 285 8.13 -12.34 -8.84
CA THR A 285 7.53 -12.22 -7.50
C THR A 285 7.09 -13.57 -6.90
N GLU A 286 7.07 -14.67 -7.68
CA GLU A 286 6.59 -15.98 -7.23
C GLU A 286 7.35 -16.52 -6.01
N LYS A 287 8.62 -16.13 -5.85
CA LYS A 287 9.48 -16.50 -4.71
C LYS A 287 9.05 -15.87 -3.37
N LEU A 288 8.09 -14.95 -3.39
CA LEU A 288 7.76 -14.06 -2.27
C LEU A 288 6.26 -13.95 -1.99
N ALA A 289 5.41 -14.60 -2.77
CA ALA A 289 3.96 -14.52 -2.63
C ALA A 289 3.48 -15.27 -1.37
N ASP A 290 3.70 -14.69 -0.19
CA ASP A 290 3.37 -15.27 1.12
C ASP A 290 1.87 -15.08 1.49
N VAL A 291 1.13 -14.33 0.65
CA VAL A 291 -0.27 -13.95 0.89
C VAL A 291 -1.28 -14.67 -0.01
N ALA A 292 -0.83 -15.58 -0.89
CA ALA A 292 -1.74 -16.31 -1.78
C ALA A 292 -2.76 -17.15 -0.99
N PRO A 293 -4.06 -17.11 -1.32
CA PRO A 293 -5.07 -17.92 -0.65
C PRO A 293 -4.78 -19.40 -0.83
N ILE A 294 -5.09 -20.20 0.20
CA ILE A 294 -4.93 -21.65 0.20
C ILE A 294 -6.29 -22.30 0.03
N LEU A 295 -6.40 -23.23 -0.90
CA LEU A 295 -7.52 -24.16 -1.00
C LEU A 295 -7.08 -25.55 -0.51
N LYS A 296 -7.72 -26.02 0.55
CA LYS A 296 -7.56 -27.36 1.09
C LYS A 296 -8.80 -28.20 0.79
N VAL A 297 -8.60 -29.38 0.21
CA VAL A 297 -9.70 -30.32 -0.07
C VAL A 297 -9.36 -31.69 0.51
N THR A 298 -10.16 -32.16 1.46
CA THR A 298 -9.95 -33.42 2.17
C THR A 298 -10.98 -34.46 1.75
N GLY A 299 -10.64 -35.75 1.84
CA GLY A 299 -11.58 -36.85 1.52
C GLY A 299 -11.65 -37.22 0.03
N LEU A 300 -10.78 -36.65 -0.80
CA LEU A 300 -10.61 -37.03 -2.20
C LEU A 300 -10.09 -38.47 -2.32
N LYS A 301 -10.58 -39.23 -3.31
CA LYS A 301 -9.97 -40.53 -3.67
C LYS A 301 -8.56 -40.30 -4.22
N LYS A 302 -7.68 -41.30 -4.11
CA LYS A 302 -6.32 -41.24 -4.69
C LYS A 302 -6.41 -40.93 -6.20
N GLY A 303 -5.70 -39.90 -6.63
CA GLY A 303 -5.68 -39.44 -8.02
C GLY A 303 -5.15 -38.01 -8.12
N PHE A 304 -5.24 -37.44 -9.32
CA PHE A 304 -4.98 -36.03 -9.58
C PHE A 304 -6.30 -35.32 -9.87
N TYR A 305 -6.39 -34.07 -9.46
CA TYR A 305 -7.58 -33.25 -9.65
C TYR A 305 -7.18 -31.90 -10.21
N ALA A 306 -8.00 -31.40 -11.13
CA ALA A 306 -7.89 -30.06 -11.70
C ALA A 306 -8.93 -29.15 -11.06
N LEU A 307 -8.47 -27.97 -10.62
CA LEU A 307 -9.32 -26.84 -10.30
C LEU A 307 -9.47 -25.99 -11.57
N THR A 308 -10.71 -25.73 -11.98
CA THR A 308 -11.05 -24.84 -13.09
C THR A 308 -12.00 -23.75 -12.64
N ALA A 309 -12.03 -22.64 -13.37
CA ALA A 309 -13.08 -21.62 -13.27
C ALA A 309 -13.29 -20.98 -14.64
N ASN A 310 -14.55 -20.77 -15.04
CA ASN A 310 -14.90 -20.23 -16.37
C ASN A 310 -14.20 -20.95 -17.53
N ASP A 311 -14.15 -22.28 -17.49
CA ASP A 311 -13.45 -23.16 -18.44
C ASP A 311 -11.91 -23.05 -18.47
N ASP A 312 -11.31 -22.13 -17.72
CA ASP A 312 -9.86 -22.03 -17.55
C ASP A 312 -9.34 -23.00 -16.48
N GLN A 313 -8.27 -23.73 -16.79
CA GLN A 313 -7.57 -24.57 -15.81
C GLN A 313 -6.66 -23.72 -14.93
N ILE A 314 -6.96 -23.67 -13.63
CA ILE A 314 -6.22 -22.88 -12.65
C ILE A 314 -5.01 -23.66 -12.13
N VAL A 315 -5.22 -24.86 -11.59
CA VAL A 315 -4.13 -25.65 -11.02
C VAL A 315 -4.50 -27.13 -10.99
N THR A 316 -3.51 -27.99 -11.18
CA THR A 316 -3.64 -29.44 -10.98
C THR A 316 -2.78 -29.86 -9.80
N ALA A 317 -3.32 -30.73 -8.95
CA ALA A 317 -2.57 -31.27 -7.82
C ALA A 317 -3.07 -32.67 -7.45
N SER A 318 -2.24 -33.43 -6.74
CA SER A 318 -2.63 -34.74 -6.22
C SER A 318 -3.64 -34.59 -5.08
N ALA A 319 -4.45 -35.62 -4.84
CA ALA A 319 -5.34 -35.68 -3.68
C ALA A 319 -4.63 -35.34 -2.36
N LYS A 320 -3.37 -35.79 -2.21
CA LYS A 320 -2.55 -35.55 -1.02
C LYS A 320 -2.10 -34.09 -0.90
N ASP A 321 -1.85 -33.42 -2.01
CA ASP A 321 -1.43 -32.01 -2.00
C ASP A 321 -2.64 -31.10 -1.75
N TRP A 322 -3.80 -31.42 -2.32
CA TRP A 322 -5.07 -30.80 -1.95
C TRP A 322 -5.38 -30.95 -0.46
N GLU A 323 -5.09 -32.10 0.15
CA GLU A 323 -5.26 -32.31 1.59
C GLU A 323 -4.30 -31.45 2.45
N LYS A 324 -3.08 -31.20 1.97
CA LYS A 324 -2.14 -30.28 2.63
C LYS A 324 -2.55 -28.82 2.46
N GLY A 325 -3.16 -28.49 1.32
CA GLY A 325 -3.50 -27.14 0.89
C GLY A 325 -2.64 -26.71 -0.30
N VAL A 326 -3.31 -26.19 -1.33
CA VAL A 326 -2.69 -25.68 -2.56
C VAL A 326 -2.87 -24.17 -2.60
N GLU A 327 -1.79 -23.44 -2.86
CA GLU A 327 -1.84 -21.99 -3.06
C GLU A 327 -2.45 -21.66 -4.43
N ILE A 328 -3.45 -20.77 -4.43
CA ILE A 328 -4.10 -20.29 -5.65
C ILE A 328 -3.44 -18.95 -6.00
N LYS A 329 -2.60 -18.95 -7.03
CA LYS A 329 -1.80 -17.77 -7.46
C LYS A 329 -2.23 -17.18 -8.80
N GLN A 330 -3.25 -17.79 -9.43
CA GLN A 330 -3.78 -17.38 -10.72
C GLN A 330 -5.28 -17.71 -10.80
N GLY A 331 -5.94 -17.22 -11.84
CA GLY A 331 -7.37 -17.44 -12.10
C GLY A 331 -8.11 -16.13 -12.38
N PRO A 332 -9.45 -16.19 -12.52
CA PRO A 332 -10.24 -15.05 -13.01
C PRO A 332 -10.06 -13.75 -12.22
N SER A 333 -9.94 -13.80 -10.87
CA SER A 333 -9.71 -12.61 -10.04
C SER A 333 -8.35 -11.95 -10.33
N TYR A 334 -7.31 -12.76 -10.55
CA TYR A 334 -5.99 -12.26 -10.90
C TYR A 334 -5.99 -11.64 -12.30
N TYR A 335 -6.67 -12.26 -13.27
CA TYR A 335 -6.81 -11.70 -14.61
C TYR A 335 -7.57 -10.37 -14.59
N GLN A 336 -8.68 -10.31 -13.85
CA GLN A 336 -9.44 -9.08 -13.63
C GLN A 336 -8.57 -7.97 -12.99
N SER A 337 -7.78 -8.30 -11.97
CA SER A 337 -6.86 -7.35 -11.33
C SER A 337 -5.77 -6.84 -12.29
N ALA A 338 -5.26 -7.70 -13.18
CA ALA A 338 -4.27 -7.33 -14.18
C ALA A 338 -4.86 -6.39 -15.24
N GLU A 339 -6.08 -6.64 -15.70
CA GLU A 339 -6.78 -5.74 -16.63
C GLU A 339 -7.00 -4.34 -16.02
N ILE A 340 -7.37 -4.28 -14.74
CA ILE A 340 -7.50 -3.01 -14.01
C ILE A 340 -6.14 -2.30 -13.92
N ARG A 341 -5.08 -3.04 -13.60
CA ARG A 341 -3.72 -2.50 -13.54
C ARG A 341 -3.29 -1.91 -14.88
N ASP A 342 -3.55 -2.58 -15.99
CA ASP A 342 -3.23 -2.07 -17.33
C ASP A 342 -3.96 -0.76 -17.63
N MET A 343 -5.23 -0.64 -17.21
CA MET A 343 -5.98 0.62 -17.34
C MET A 343 -5.42 1.71 -16.42
N ILE A 344 -5.00 1.37 -15.20
CA ILE A 344 -4.32 2.29 -14.27
C ILE A 344 -3.03 2.82 -14.89
N LEU A 345 -2.21 1.94 -15.48
CA LEU A 345 -0.95 2.33 -16.13
C LEU A 345 -1.21 3.31 -17.29
N LYS A 346 -2.16 3.00 -18.18
CA LYS A 346 -2.56 3.91 -19.28
C LYS A 346 -3.08 5.25 -18.76
N LYS A 347 -3.88 5.22 -17.70
CA LYS A 347 -4.44 6.44 -17.08
C LYS A 347 -3.33 7.28 -16.44
N ASN A 348 -2.38 6.65 -15.76
CA ASN A 348 -1.25 7.31 -15.13
C ASN A 348 -0.26 7.84 -16.17
N GLU A 349 -0.08 7.15 -17.30
CA GLU A 349 0.64 7.66 -18.49
C GLU A 349 0.08 8.99 -18.98
N LEU A 350 -1.23 9.03 -19.24
CA LEU A 350 -1.91 10.26 -19.62
C LEU A 350 -1.74 11.36 -18.56
N HIS A 351 -1.95 11.03 -17.28
CA HIS A 351 -1.77 12.01 -16.22
C HIS A 351 -0.34 12.55 -16.14
N PHE A 352 0.67 11.67 -16.26
CA PHE A 352 2.08 12.06 -16.20
C PHE A 352 2.43 13.03 -17.32
N PHE A 353 2.01 12.76 -18.56
CA PHE A 353 2.26 13.68 -19.68
C PHE A 353 1.38 14.93 -19.68
N GLN A 354 0.21 14.90 -19.03
CA GLN A 354 -0.57 16.12 -18.76
C GLN A 354 0.12 17.02 -17.73
N TYR A 355 0.62 16.40 -16.66
CA TYR A 355 1.28 17.05 -15.54
C TYR A 355 2.69 17.53 -15.89
N ARG A 356 3.42 16.77 -16.70
CA ARG A 356 4.80 17.00 -17.17
C ARG A 356 4.89 16.76 -18.68
N PRO A 357 4.36 17.68 -19.49
CA PRO A 357 4.36 17.53 -20.92
C PRO A 357 5.78 17.55 -21.50
N ILE A 358 6.00 16.74 -22.54
CA ILE A 358 7.20 16.83 -23.36
C ILE A 358 7.28 18.25 -23.92
N ASN A 359 8.45 18.89 -23.82
CA ASN A 359 8.63 20.32 -24.13
C ASN A 359 7.83 21.27 -23.21
N GLU A 360 7.76 20.97 -21.92
CA GLU A 360 7.09 21.77 -20.86
C GLU A 360 7.28 23.28 -21.04
N THR A 361 8.51 23.73 -21.28
CA THR A 361 8.86 25.15 -21.51
C THR A 361 8.04 25.83 -22.61
N TYR A 362 7.69 25.11 -23.66
CA TYR A 362 7.00 25.63 -24.85
C TYR A 362 5.48 25.47 -24.77
N ILE A 363 4.99 24.51 -24.00
CA ILE A 363 3.54 24.24 -23.90
C ILE A 363 2.94 24.98 -22.71
N ILE A 364 3.56 24.91 -21.53
CA ILE A 364 3.04 25.50 -20.29
C ILE A 364 4.03 26.44 -19.57
N GLY A 365 5.28 26.50 -20.02
CA GLY A 365 6.33 27.35 -19.43
C GLY A 365 6.44 28.74 -20.05
N PHE A 366 7.57 29.41 -19.81
CA PHE A 366 7.80 30.81 -20.21
C PHE A 366 7.86 31.06 -21.73
N ARG A 367 7.91 30.00 -22.56
CA ARG A 367 7.78 30.08 -24.03
C ARG A 367 6.42 29.61 -24.54
N ALA A 368 5.41 29.52 -23.66
CA ALA A 368 4.04 29.14 -24.03
C ALA A 368 3.42 30.00 -25.15
N TYR A 369 3.92 31.22 -25.39
CA TYR A 369 3.49 32.02 -26.55
C TYR A 369 3.80 31.34 -27.90
N GLU A 370 4.70 30.36 -27.96
CA GLU A 370 5.08 29.64 -29.18
C GLU A 370 4.24 28.39 -29.46
N GLN A 371 3.92 27.61 -28.42
CA GLN A 371 3.22 26.32 -28.57
C GLN A 371 2.08 26.10 -27.56
N GLY A 372 1.65 27.14 -26.83
CA GLY A 372 0.59 27.07 -25.82
C GLY A 372 -0.80 26.71 -26.35
N LYS A 373 -1.01 26.71 -27.67
CA LYS A 373 -2.22 26.15 -28.29
C LYS A 373 -2.40 24.64 -27.99
N HIS A 374 -1.30 23.93 -27.72
CA HIS A 374 -1.31 22.49 -27.36
C HIS A 374 -1.72 22.22 -25.91
N VAL A 375 -1.96 23.26 -25.09
CA VAL A 375 -2.57 23.10 -23.76
C VAL A 375 -3.95 22.44 -23.87
N LYS A 376 -4.71 22.76 -24.93
CA LYS A 376 -6.00 22.12 -25.18
C LYS A 376 -5.87 20.61 -25.40
N ASP A 377 -4.82 20.16 -26.08
CA ASP A 377 -4.56 18.74 -26.30
C ASP A 377 -4.27 18.03 -24.95
N LEU A 378 -3.64 18.72 -23.99
CA LEU A 378 -3.45 18.21 -22.62
C LEU A 378 -4.75 18.22 -21.81
N GLU A 379 -5.60 19.23 -21.99
CA GLU A 379 -6.91 19.29 -21.35
C GLU A 379 -7.85 18.20 -21.86
N ASP A 380 -7.78 17.86 -23.15
CA ASP A 380 -8.55 16.79 -23.78
C ASP A 380 -8.15 15.41 -23.23
N GLN A 381 -6.92 15.23 -22.72
CA GLN A 381 -6.53 14.01 -21.99
C GLN A 381 -7.39 13.77 -20.74
N ASN A 382 -8.00 14.81 -20.15
CA ASN A 382 -8.95 14.63 -19.03
C ASN A 382 -10.14 13.76 -19.42
N ILE A 383 -10.57 13.81 -20.69
CA ILE A 383 -11.69 12.99 -21.17
C ILE A 383 -11.28 11.52 -21.15
N LEU A 384 -10.08 11.21 -21.63
CA LEU A 384 -9.54 9.85 -21.64
C LEU A 384 -9.26 9.33 -20.22
N ILE A 385 -8.68 10.17 -19.36
CA ILE A 385 -8.46 9.86 -17.93
C ILE A 385 -9.79 9.53 -17.27
N LYS A 386 -10.82 10.37 -17.40
CA LYS A 386 -12.15 10.12 -16.84
C LYS A 386 -12.81 8.86 -17.41
N TRP A 387 -12.63 8.60 -18.70
CA TRP A 387 -13.15 7.38 -19.32
C TRP A 387 -12.48 6.14 -18.73
N LEU A 388 -11.15 6.13 -18.59
CA LEU A 388 -10.40 5.03 -17.95
C LEU A 388 -10.77 4.87 -16.48
N GLU A 389 -10.90 5.97 -15.72
CA GLU A 389 -11.39 5.95 -14.33
C GLU A 389 -12.78 5.29 -14.25
N GLY A 390 -13.67 5.58 -15.21
CA GLY A 390 -14.97 4.92 -15.34
C GLY A 390 -14.86 3.42 -15.64
N GLN A 391 -13.97 3.01 -16.54
CA GLN A 391 -13.75 1.58 -16.84
C GLN A 391 -13.18 0.82 -15.62
N ILE A 392 -12.22 1.42 -14.92
CA ILE A 392 -11.67 0.88 -13.67
C ILE A 392 -12.79 0.73 -12.63
N ALA A 393 -13.64 1.74 -12.45
CA ALA A 393 -14.75 1.69 -11.50
C ALA A 393 -15.76 0.57 -11.80
N LEU A 394 -16.01 0.27 -13.08
CA LEU A 394 -16.87 -0.83 -13.49
C LEU A 394 -16.26 -2.22 -13.23
N GLN A 395 -14.93 -2.32 -13.22
CA GLN A 395 -14.23 -3.61 -13.14
C GLN A 395 -13.63 -3.91 -11.76
N ARG A 396 -13.48 -2.94 -10.86
CA ARG A 396 -12.81 -3.15 -9.55
C ARG A 396 -13.54 -4.03 -8.55
N MET A 397 -14.86 -4.24 -8.72
CA MET A 397 -15.63 -5.13 -7.85
C MET A 397 -15.30 -6.60 -8.14
N PRO A 398 -14.95 -7.43 -7.14
CA PRO A 398 -14.79 -8.86 -7.33
C PRO A 398 -16.06 -9.47 -7.93
N LYS A 399 -15.88 -10.25 -9.01
CA LYS A 399 -16.98 -11.01 -9.62
C LYS A 399 -17.16 -12.32 -8.87
N GLU A 400 -18.39 -12.83 -8.82
CA GLU A 400 -18.62 -14.18 -8.33
C GLU A 400 -17.97 -15.20 -9.28
N ILE A 401 -17.17 -16.11 -8.72
CA ILE A 401 -16.47 -17.14 -9.47
C ILE A 401 -16.95 -18.51 -9.02
N VAL A 402 -17.42 -19.30 -9.97
CA VAL A 402 -17.74 -20.70 -9.76
C VAL A 402 -16.50 -21.52 -10.08
N TYR A 403 -15.93 -22.12 -9.04
CA TYR A 403 -14.84 -23.07 -9.15
C TYR A 403 -15.38 -24.48 -9.32
N LYS A 404 -14.74 -25.28 -10.18
CA LYS A 404 -14.99 -26.71 -10.33
C LYS A 404 -13.73 -27.49 -10.01
N LEU A 405 -13.82 -28.47 -9.12
CA LEU A 405 -12.77 -29.45 -8.88
C LEU A 405 -13.18 -30.78 -9.50
N SER A 406 -12.38 -31.28 -10.45
CA SER A 406 -12.68 -32.51 -11.19
C SER A 406 -11.50 -33.48 -11.13
N ALA A 407 -11.78 -34.78 -11.01
CA ALA A 407 -10.75 -35.80 -11.16
C ALA A 407 -10.20 -35.80 -12.60
N LEU A 408 -8.86 -35.82 -12.74
CA LEU A 408 -8.21 -36.12 -14.01
C LEU A 408 -8.29 -37.64 -14.21
N GLY A 409 -8.90 -38.08 -15.31
CA GLY A 409 -9.05 -39.49 -15.63
C GLY A 409 -7.72 -40.24 -15.53
N ASN A 410 -7.77 -41.47 -15.03
CA ASN A 410 -6.61 -42.38 -15.00
C ASN A 410 -6.25 -42.88 -16.40
#